data_AF-A0A2S3YQH1-F1
#
_entry.id   AF-A0A2S3YQH1-F1
#
_cell.length_a   1.000
_cell.length_b   1.000
_cell.length_c   1.000
_cell.angle_alpha   90.00
_cell.angle_beta   90.00
_cell.angle_gamma   90.00
#
_symmetry.space_group_name_H-M   'P 1'
#
loop_
_entity.id
_entity.type
_entity.pdbx_description
1 polymer ?
#
loop_
_entity_poly.entity_id
_entity_poly.type
_entity_poly.pdbx_seq_one_letter_code
_entity_poly.pdbx_strand_id
1 'polypeptide(L)'
;MTTLSSEDLLRLQQEQFRHDQRNHSDIWCLPKADRLKHYGLHFAKYVGRIARGANETKTVERTIVDAALVCLSAANVLHQHLQPKDAQALSSQIDPLRNFADAAGRFADACEKIDHLEEFLTIARMANEDVLSWVVTSASERQFDLEGGIKHRRKELAARQFYIAD
;
A
#
# COMPACT_ATOMS: atom_id res chain seq x y z
N MET A 1 -18.28 -9.07 -4.65
CA MET A 1 -17.14 -8.25 -5.11
C MET A 1 -16.79 -7.31 -3.99
N THR A 2 -15.56 -7.34 -3.50
CA THR A 2 -15.10 -6.39 -2.48
C THR A 2 -14.88 -5.05 -3.17
N THR A 3 -15.78 -4.09 -2.95
CA THR A 3 -15.66 -2.73 -3.47
C THR A 3 -15.53 -1.77 -2.30
N LEU A 4 -14.43 -1.02 -2.25
CA LEU A 4 -14.25 0.05 -1.26
C LEU A 4 -14.88 1.32 -1.80
N SER A 5 -15.82 1.92 -1.07
CA SER A 5 -16.37 3.24 -1.42
C SER A 5 -15.34 4.36 -1.15
N SER A 6 -15.60 5.57 -1.64
CA SER A 6 -14.80 6.75 -1.28
C SER A 6 -14.83 7.01 0.23
N GLU A 7 -15.97 6.76 0.90
CA GLU A 7 -16.11 6.90 2.35
C GLU A 7 -15.27 5.85 3.10
N ASP A 8 -15.24 4.61 2.61
CA ASP A 8 -14.40 3.55 3.17
C ASP A 8 -12.92 3.88 3.03
N LEU A 9 -12.48 4.33 1.85
CA LEU A 9 -11.09 4.72 1.62
C LEU A 9 -10.67 5.87 2.53
N LEU A 10 -11.51 6.90 2.67
CA LEU A 10 -11.23 8.02 3.57
C LEU A 10 -11.09 7.55 5.02
N ARG A 11 -12.02 6.72 5.50
CA ARG A 11 -11.97 6.14 6.84
C ARG A 11 -10.70 5.32 7.03
N LEU A 12 -10.36 4.44 6.09
CA LEU A 12 -9.16 3.62 6.13
C LEU A 12 -7.88 4.47 6.13
N GLN A 13 -7.83 5.57 5.37
CA GLN A 13 -6.72 6.53 5.38
C GLN A 13 -6.55 7.19 6.75
N GLN A 14 -7.64 7.66 7.36
CA GLN A 14 -7.63 8.27 8.69
C GLN A 14 -7.21 7.29 9.78
N GLU A 15 -7.70 6.05 9.72
CA GLU A 15 -7.29 5.00 10.63
C GLU A 15 -5.81 4.65 10.45
N GLN A 16 -5.31 4.59 9.21
CA GLN A 16 -3.89 4.34 8.96
C GLN A 16 -3.02 5.48 9.48
N PHE A 17 -3.45 6.72 9.30
CA PHE A 17 -2.76 7.89 9.83
C PHE A 17 -2.57 7.79 11.35
N ARG A 18 -3.66 7.51 12.08
CA ARG A 18 -3.61 7.33 13.54
C ARG A 18 -2.73 6.15 13.94
N HIS A 19 -2.83 5.04 13.20
CA HIS A 19 -2.02 3.86 13.43
C HIS A 19 -0.53 4.15 13.25
N ASP A 20 -0.12 4.83 12.17
CA ASP A 20 1.28 5.12 11.88
C ASP A 20 1.87 6.09 12.90
N GLN A 21 1.11 7.14 13.26
CA GLN A 21 1.52 8.10 14.28
C GLN A 21 1.80 7.43 15.63
N ARG A 22 0.96 6.47 16.03
CA ARG A 22 1.10 5.76 17.30
C ARG A 22 2.13 4.63 17.25
N ASN A 23 2.09 3.78 16.23
CA ASN A 23 2.76 2.47 16.24
C ASN A 23 4.00 2.38 15.32
N HIS A 24 4.26 3.41 14.52
CA HIS A 24 5.39 3.48 13.60
C HIS A 24 6.11 4.82 13.76
N SER A 25 6.36 5.24 15.01
CA SER A 25 6.99 6.53 15.32
C SER A 25 8.39 6.67 14.68
N ASP A 26 9.12 5.56 14.57
CA ASP A 26 10.41 5.45 13.89
C ASP A 26 10.34 5.86 12.42
N ILE A 27 9.28 5.45 11.71
CA ILE A 27 9.05 5.83 10.30
C ILE A 27 8.31 7.17 10.20
N TRP A 28 7.39 7.45 11.11
CA TRP A 28 6.56 8.65 11.13
C TRP A 28 7.40 9.93 11.24
N CYS A 29 8.42 9.89 12.10
CA CYS A 29 9.33 11.01 12.36
C CYS A 29 10.37 11.25 11.26
N LEU A 30 10.45 10.38 10.25
CA LEU A 30 11.35 10.57 9.13
C LEU A 30 10.89 11.75 8.24
N PRO A 31 11.81 12.45 7.58
CA PRO A 31 11.49 13.38 6.50
C PRO A 31 10.60 12.73 5.43
N LYS A 32 9.76 13.54 4.78
CA LYS A 32 8.84 13.08 3.71
C LYS A 32 9.55 12.23 2.66
N ALA A 33 10.73 12.66 2.21
CA ALA A 33 11.54 11.92 1.24
C ALA A 33 11.86 10.50 1.71
N ASP A 34 12.36 10.35 2.93
CA ASP A 34 12.78 9.06 3.49
C ASP A 34 11.58 8.14 3.74
N ARG A 35 10.42 8.70 4.11
CA ARG A 35 9.17 7.94 4.21
C ARG A 35 8.73 7.38 2.86
N LEU A 36 8.79 8.19 1.80
CA LEU A 36 8.44 7.75 0.46
C LEU A 36 9.39 6.67 -0.03
N LYS A 37 10.71 6.84 0.15
CA LYS A 37 11.70 5.80 -0.17
C LYS A 37 11.43 4.50 0.59
N HIS A 38 11.11 4.59 1.89
CA HIS A 38 10.74 3.44 2.69
C HIS A 38 9.52 2.70 2.11
N TYR A 39 8.48 3.43 1.69
CA TYR A 39 7.30 2.83 1.06
C TYR A 39 7.61 2.23 -0.32
N GLY A 40 8.47 2.87 -1.11
CA GLY A 40 8.99 2.30 -2.37
C GLY A 40 9.71 0.97 -2.18
N LEU A 41 10.56 0.86 -1.16
CA LEU A 41 11.22 -0.40 -0.77
C LEU A 41 10.21 -1.48 -0.36
N HIS A 42 9.12 -1.10 0.33
CA HIS A 42 8.04 -2.02 0.66
C HIS A 42 7.34 -2.56 -0.59
N PHE A 43 7.00 -1.71 -1.56
CA PHE A 43 6.37 -2.15 -2.81
C PHE A 43 7.27 -3.11 -3.59
N ALA A 44 8.56 -2.79 -3.77
CA ALA A 44 9.52 -3.68 -4.43
C ALA A 44 9.65 -5.04 -3.71
N LYS A 45 9.71 -5.03 -2.37
CA LYS A 45 9.72 -6.25 -1.56
C LYS A 45 8.47 -7.09 -1.77
N TYR A 46 7.30 -6.46 -1.85
CA TYR A 46 6.01 -7.16 -2.04
C TYR A 46 5.88 -7.77 -3.44
N VAL A 47 6.35 -7.07 -4.48
CA VAL A 47 6.48 -7.64 -5.84
C VAL A 47 7.32 -8.91 -5.79
N GLY A 48 8.48 -8.88 -5.13
CA GLY A 48 9.32 -10.06 -4.95
C GLY A 48 8.66 -11.19 -4.17
N ARG A 49 7.85 -10.89 -3.14
CA ARG A 49 7.08 -11.91 -2.40
C ARG A 49 6.08 -12.62 -3.29
N ILE A 50 5.30 -11.87 -4.08
CA ILE A 50 4.34 -12.45 -5.01
C ILE A 50 5.06 -13.29 -6.09
N ALA A 51 6.15 -12.77 -6.65
CA ALA A 51 6.92 -13.44 -7.70
C ALA A 51 7.51 -14.79 -7.27
N ARG A 52 7.85 -14.95 -5.98
CA ARG A 52 8.37 -16.22 -5.45
C ARG A 52 7.34 -17.34 -5.40
N GLY A 53 6.03 -17.03 -5.47
CA GLY A 53 4.96 -18.02 -5.43
C GLY A 53 5.09 -18.97 -4.22
N ALA A 54 5.14 -20.28 -4.49
CA ALA A 54 5.23 -21.32 -3.45
C ALA A 54 6.51 -21.26 -2.59
N ASN A 55 7.55 -20.54 -3.04
CA ASN A 55 8.79 -20.37 -2.26
C ASN A 55 8.71 -19.23 -1.23
N GLU A 56 7.59 -18.50 -1.15
CA GLU A 56 7.38 -17.45 -0.15
C GLU A 56 6.60 -17.97 1.07
N THR A 57 7.09 -17.63 2.26
CA THR A 57 6.47 -18.00 3.54
C THR A 57 5.18 -17.22 3.82
N LYS A 58 5.08 -15.99 3.34
CA LYS A 58 3.89 -15.14 3.50
C LYS A 58 2.90 -15.41 2.38
N THR A 59 1.63 -15.59 2.75
CA THR A 59 0.57 -15.79 1.76
C THR A 59 0.40 -14.57 0.87
N VAL A 60 -0.23 -14.78 -0.28
CA VAL A 60 -0.57 -13.70 -1.21
C VAL A 60 -1.53 -12.71 -0.57
N GLU A 61 -2.57 -13.20 0.14
CA GLU A 61 -3.55 -12.39 0.86
C GLU A 61 -2.88 -11.52 1.91
N ARG A 62 -1.89 -12.08 2.63
CA ARG A 62 -1.10 -11.32 3.59
C ARG A 62 -0.32 -10.21 2.92
N THR A 63 0.26 -10.48 1.77
CA THR A 63 1.02 -9.49 1.00
C THR A 63 0.10 -8.40 0.43
N ILE A 64 -1.12 -8.74 0.00
CA ILE A 64 -2.14 -7.77 -0.44
C ILE A 64 -2.53 -6.85 0.72
N VAL A 65 -2.80 -7.39 1.92
CA VAL A 65 -3.11 -6.59 3.11
C VAL A 65 -1.92 -5.69 3.50
N ASP A 66 -0.71 -6.23 3.52
CA ASP A 66 0.51 -5.46 3.82
C ASP A 66 0.74 -4.34 2.77
N ALA A 67 0.40 -4.56 1.50
CA ALA A 67 0.46 -3.56 0.43
C ALA A 67 -0.63 -2.48 0.59
N ALA A 68 -1.84 -2.86 0.98
CA ALA A 68 -2.93 -1.92 1.27
C ALA A 68 -2.56 -0.94 2.38
N LEU A 69 -1.99 -1.44 3.48
CA LEU A 69 -1.53 -0.60 4.59
C LEU A 69 -0.48 0.41 4.14
N VAL A 70 0.54 -0.04 3.39
CA VAL A 70 1.61 0.84 2.87
C VAL A 70 1.05 1.86 1.87
N CYS A 71 0.10 1.46 1.02
CA CYS A 71 -0.58 2.36 0.09
C CYS A 71 -1.32 3.50 0.81
N LEU A 72 -2.02 3.19 1.92
CA LEU A 72 -2.69 4.17 2.77
C LEU A 72 -1.67 5.11 3.43
N SER A 73 -0.57 4.57 3.96
CA SER A 73 0.52 5.37 4.55
C SER A 73 1.18 6.30 3.52
N ALA A 74 1.46 5.81 2.31
CA ALA A 74 2.03 6.58 1.22
C ALA A 74 1.08 7.70 0.77
N ALA A 75 -0.22 7.42 0.63
CA ALA A 75 -1.22 8.42 0.30
C ALA A 75 -1.26 9.56 1.32
N ASN A 76 -1.18 9.23 2.62
CA ASN A 76 -1.14 10.22 3.70
C ASN A 76 0.09 11.14 3.60
N VAL A 77 1.28 10.60 3.24
CA VAL A 77 2.50 11.39 3.04
C VAL A 77 2.45 12.24 1.76
N LEU A 78 1.80 11.74 0.71
CA LEU A 78 1.61 12.46 -0.55
C LEU A 78 0.50 13.52 -0.47
N HIS A 79 -0.21 13.61 0.65
CA HIS A 79 -1.46 14.37 0.80
C HIS A 79 -2.44 14.04 -0.33
N GLN A 80 -2.57 12.75 -0.63
CA GLN A 80 -3.40 12.22 -1.70
C GLN A 80 -4.70 11.69 -1.12
N HIS A 81 -5.82 12.22 -1.61
CA HIS A 81 -7.15 11.69 -1.28
C HIS A 81 -7.45 10.54 -2.22
N LEU A 82 -7.47 9.30 -1.70
CA LEU A 82 -7.66 8.12 -2.52
C LEU A 82 -9.12 8.02 -2.96
N GLN A 83 -9.35 7.63 -4.20
CA GLN A 83 -10.67 7.40 -4.77
C GLN A 83 -10.75 6.01 -5.37
N PRO A 84 -11.93 5.37 -5.36
CA PRO A 84 -12.12 4.13 -6.08
C PRO A 84 -11.93 4.38 -7.58
N LYS A 85 -11.18 3.50 -8.25
CA LYS A 85 -11.17 3.41 -9.71
C LYS A 85 -12.20 2.37 -10.14
N ASP A 86 -12.85 2.60 -11.28
CA ASP A 86 -13.82 1.67 -11.85
C ASP A 86 -13.18 0.30 -12.09
N ALA A 87 -13.59 -0.70 -11.31
CA ALA A 87 -13.09 -2.06 -11.40
C ALA A 87 -13.36 -2.72 -12.77
N GLN A 88 -14.33 -2.19 -13.54
CA GLN A 88 -14.70 -2.68 -14.87
C GLN A 88 -13.57 -2.56 -15.90
N ALA A 89 -12.65 -1.60 -15.75
CA ALA A 89 -11.55 -1.40 -16.72
C ALA A 89 -10.40 -2.40 -16.56
N LEU A 90 -10.41 -3.23 -15.50
CA LEU A 90 -9.28 -4.08 -15.11
C LEU A 90 -9.63 -5.56 -15.02
N SER A 91 -10.84 -5.96 -15.45
CA SER A 91 -11.42 -7.30 -15.25
C SER A 91 -10.80 -8.42 -16.13
N SER A 92 -9.55 -8.25 -16.56
CA SER A 92 -8.79 -9.28 -17.28
C SER A 92 -7.28 -9.05 -17.08
N GLN A 93 -6.80 -8.97 -15.84
CA GLN A 93 -5.36 -8.99 -15.61
C GLN A 93 -4.80 -10.36 -16.01
N ILE A 94 -4.21 -10.44 -17.21
CA ILE A 94 -3.53 -11.64 -17.70
C ILE A 94 -2.33 -11.99 -16.79
N ASP A 95 -1.74 -10.97 -16.16
CA ASP A 95 -0.64 -11.12 -15.22
C ASP A 95 -0.77 -10.11 -14.06
N PRO A 96 -1.28 -10.53 -12.88
CA PRO A 96 -1.41 -9.63 -11.73
C PRO A 96 -0.06 -9.18 -11.17
N LEU A 97 1.03 -9.88 -11.44
CA LEU A 97 2.36 -9.43 -11.01
C LEU A 97 2.81 -8.24 -11.85
N ARG A 98 2.52 -8.22 -13.16
CA ARG A 98 2.92 -7.16 -14.08
C ARG A 98 2.44 -5.78 -13.63
N ASN A 99 1.16 -5.66 -13.29
CA ASN A 99 0.57 -4.36 -12.92
C ASN A 99 1.13 -3.85 -11.60
N PHE A 100 1.35 -4.73 -10.62
CA PHE A 100 1.96 -4.33 -9.37
C PHE A 100 3.45 -4.00 -9.52
N ALA A 101 4.18 -4.78 -10.34
CA ALA A 101 5.59 -4.54 -10.63
C ALA A 101 5.80 -3.19 -11.33
N ASP A 102 4.95 -2.85 -12.31
CA ASP A 102 4.97 -1.55 -12.98
C ASP A 102 4.70 -0.40 -12.00
N ALA A 103 3.62 -0.50 -11.21
CA ALA A 103 3.29 0.53 -10.22
C ALA A 103 4.40 0.70 -9.17
N ALA A 104 4.97 -0.40 -8.66
CA ALA A 104 6.09 -0.36 -7.74
C ALA A 104 7.35 0.26 -8.39
N GLY A 105 7.62 -0.06 -9.65
CA GLY A 105 8.74 0.49 -10.42
C GLY A 105 8.61 2.01 -10.62
N ARG A 106 7.43 2.50 -11.01
CA ARG A 106 7.15 3.94 -11.12
C ARG A 106 7.22 4.65 -9.78
N PHE A 107 6.79 4.01 -8.69
CA PHE A 107 6.96 4.58 -7.36
C PHE A 107 8.44 4.66 -6.96
N ALA A 108 9.26 3.68 -7.36
CA ALA A 108 10.71 3.69 -7.14
C ALA A 108 11.41 4.77 -8.00
N ASP A 109 11.02 4.94 -9.27
CA ASP A 109 11.45 6.06 -10.13
C ASP A 109 11.13 7.40 -9.44
N ALA A 110 9.90 7.58 -8.93
CA ALA A 110 9.56 8.76 -8.15
C ALA A 110 10.47 8.98 -6.93
N CYS A 111 10.92 7.90 -6.28
CA CYS A 111 11.85 7.99 -5.15
C CYS A 111 13.26 8.42 -5.58
N GLU A 112 13.73 7.96 -6.73
CA GLU A 112 15.02 8.35 -7.32
C GLU A 112 15.00 9.82 -7.79
N LYS A 113 13.89 10.27 -8.37
CA LYS A 113 13.66 11.69 -8.72
C LYS A 113 13.78 12.66 -7.56
N ILE A 114 13.41 12.23 -6.35
CA ILE A 114 13.61 13.04 -5.14
C ILE A 114 15.10 13.34 -4.93
N ASP A 115 15.99 12.37 -5.18
CA ASP A 115 17.43 12.52 -5.02
C ASP A 115 18.06 13.41 -6.11
N HIS A 116 17.46 13.42 -7.29
CA HIS A 116 17.85 14.27 -8.41
C HIS A 116 17.19 15.66 -8.40
N LEU A 117 16.36 15.98 -7.39
CA LEU A 117 15.59 17.22 -7.29
C LEU A 117 14.67 17.47 -8.50
N GLU A 118 14.15 16.38 -9.09
CA GLU A 118 13.21 16.40 -10.20
C GLU A 118 11.74 16.39 -9.72
N GLU A 119 10.79 16.64 -10.64
CA GLU A 119 9.37 16.48 -10.33
C GLU A 119 9.05 14.99 -10.10
N PHE A 120 8.47 14.68 -8.95
CA PHE A 120 8.17 13.30 -8.54
C PHE A 120 6.73 13.08 -8.07
N LEU A 121 5.99 14.15 -7.76
CA LEU A 121 4.70 14.04 -7.07
C LEU A 121 3.64 13.39 -7.96
N THR A 122 3.64 13.72 -9.24
CA THR A 122 2.66 13.20 -10.20
C THR A 122 2.85 11.69 -10.37
N ILE A 123 4.08 11.25 -10.64
CA ILE A 123 4.40 9.84 -10.83
C ILE A 123 4.18 9.04 -9.53
N ALA A 124 4.54 9.56 -8.36
CA ALA A 124 4.30 8.89 -7.07
C ALA A 124 2.80 8.68 -6.80
N ARG A 125 1.97 9.70 -7.06
CA ARG A 125 0.51 9.64 -6.84
C ARG A 125 -0.16 8.65 -7.78
N MET A 126 0.17 8.70 -9.07
CA MET A 126 -0.36 7.75 -10.06
C MET A 126 0.04 6.32 -9.73
N ALA A 127 1.32 6.10 -9.39
CA ALA A 127 1.81 4.79 -8.99
C ALA A 127 1.07 4.26 -7.75
N ASN A 128 0.86 5.08 -6.73
CA ASN A 128 0.16 4.68 -5.51
C ASN A 128 -1.32 4.33 -5.76
N GLU A 129 -2.00 5.08 -6.65
CA GLU A 129 -3.36 4.74 -7.10
C GLU A 129 -3.42 3.40 -7.84
N ASP A 130 -2.42 3.09 -8.63
CA ASP A 130 -2.36 1.82 -9.35
C ASP A 130 -2.05 0.65 -8.41
N VAL A 131 -1.26 0.88 -7.34
CA VAL A 131 -1.13 -0.07 -6.23
C VAL A 131 -2.48 -0.30 -5.54
N LEU A 132 -3.23 0.76 -5.22
CA LEU A 132 -4.57 0.62 -4.62
C LEU A 132 -5.49 -0.20 -5.52
N SER A 133 -5.49 0.10 -6.82
CA SER A 133 -6.30 -0.59 -7.80
C SER A 133 -5.93 -2.08 -7.87
N TRP A 134 -4.64 -2.40 -7.89
CA TRP A 134 -4.17 -3.79 -7.82
C TRP A 134 -4.61 -4.50 -6.54
N VAL A 135 -4.53 -3.83 -5.37
CA VAL A 135 -4.96 -4.38 -4.08
C VAL A 135 -6.44 -4.75 -4.11
N VAL A 136 -7.30 -3.83 -4.56
CA VAL A 136 -8.76 -4.04 -4.58
C VAL A 136 -9.14 -5.13 -5.57
N THR A 137 -8.58 -5.10 -6.79
CA THR A 137 -8.82 -6.14 -7.80
C THR A 137 -8.34 -7.51 -7.30
N SER A 138 -7.12 -7.60 -6.76
CA SER A 138 -6.55 -8.85 -6.27
C SER A 138 -7.34 -9.46 -5.12
N ALA A 139 -7.89 -8.62 -4.23
CA ALA A 139 -8.76 -9.07 -3.14
C ALA A 139 -10.12 -9.55 -3.65
N SER A 140 -10.70 -8.85 -4.63
CA SER A 140 -11.96 -9.24 -5.26
C SER A 140 -11.85 -10.57 -6.01
N GLU A 141 -10.79 -10.76 -6.81
CA GLU A 141 -10.51 -12.01 -7.55
C GLU A 141 -10.32 -13.21 -6.62
N ARG A 142 -9.67 -13.00 -5.47
CA ARG A 142 -9.45 -14.04 -4.45
C ARG A 142 -10.60 -14.19 -3.47
N GLN A 143 -11.63 -13.36 -3.57
CA GLN A 143 -12.84 -13.40 -2.75
C GLN A 143 -12.55 -13.36 -1.24
N PHE A 144 -11.61 -12.53 -0.79
CA PHE A 144 -11.31 -12.37 0.63
C PHE A 144 -11.66 -10.99 1.18
N ASP A 145 -11.93 -10.94 2.49
CA ASP A 145 -12.25 -9.71 3.23
C ASP A 145 -10.98 -8.87 3.47
N LEU A 146 -10.76 -7.90 2.59
CA LEU A 146 -9.63 -6.97 2.67
C LEU A 146 -9.69 -6.10 3.92
N GLU A 147 -10.88 -5.59 4.29
CA GLU A 147 -11.02 -4.69 5.42
C GLU A 147 -10.80 -5.42 6.76
N GLY A 148 -11.39 -6.61 6.91
CA GLY A 148 -11.12 -7.49 8.05
C GLY A 148 -9.63 -7.83 8.14
N GLY A 149 -8.98 -8.10 7.00
CA GLY A 149 -7.54 -8.31 6.91
C GLY A 149 -6.72 -7.11 7.41
N ILE A 150 -7.04 -5.91 6.94
CA ILE A 150 -6.42 -4.65 7.38
C ILE A 150 -6.58 -4.46 8.90
N LYS A 151 -7.79 -4.63 9.41
CA LYS A 151 -8.10 -4.47 10.84
C LYS A 151 -7.32 -5.47 11.69
N HIS A 152 -7.27 -6.73 11.28
CA HIS A 152 -6.50 -7.76 11.96
C HIS A 152 -5.00 -7.44 11.94
N ARG A 153 -4.49 -7.03 10.78
CA ARG A 153 -3.06 -6.74 10.62
C ARG A 153 -2.60 -5.56 11.47
N ARG A 154 -3.39 -4.49 11.58
CA ARG A 154 -3.09 -3.35 12.46
C ARG A 154 -2.98 -3.77 13.92
N LYS A 155 -3.86 -4.65 14.41
CA LYS A 155 -3.77 -5.20 15.78
C LYS A 155 -2.46 -5.95 16.00
N GLU A 156 -2.07 -6.81 15.05
CA GLU A 156 -0.79 -7.53 15.13
C GLU A 156 0.43 -6.59 15.12
N LEU A 157 0.37 -5.50 14.34
CA LEU A 157 1.45 -4.52 14.26
C LEU A 157 1.55 -3.67 15.53
N ALA A 158 0.42 -3.24 16.08
CA ALA A 158 0.37 -2.49 17.34
C ALA A 158 0.99 -3.28 18.50
N ALA A 159 0.78 -4.61 18.56
CA ALA A 159 1.36 -5.47 19.59
C ALA A 159 2.90 -5.48 19.63
N ARG A 160 3.58 -5.05 18.55
CA ARG A 160 5.06 -4.94 18.53
C ARG A 160 5.58 -3.77 19.36
N GLN A 161 4.74 -2.76 19.57
CA GLN A 161 5.07 -1.54 20.32
C GLN A 161 4.67 -1.72 21.79
N PHE A 162 5.17 -2.80 22.41
CA PHE A 162 4.80 -3.23 23.76
C PHE A 162 5.04 -2.17 24.86
N TYR A 163 5.82 -1.14 24.56
CA TYR A 163 6.16 -0.03 25.45
C TYR A 163 5.16 1.15 25.36
N ILE A 164 4.15 1.09 24.50
CA ILE A 164 3.09 2.11 24.39
C ILE A 164 1.85 1.59 25.11
N ALA A 165 1.42 2.25 26.18
CA ALA A 165 0.20 1.92 26.91
C ALA A 165 -1.06 2.28 26.10
N ASP A 166 -2.13 1.49 26.24
CA ASP A 166 -3.43 1.69 25.56
C ASP A 166 -4.11 3.01 25.92
#